data_AF-A0A522NIQ8-F1
#
_entry.id   AF-A0A522NIQ8-F1
#
_cell.length_a   1.000
_cell.length_b   1.000
_cell.length_c   1.000
_cell.angle_alpha   90.00
_cell.angle_beta   90.00
_cell.angle_gamma   90.00
#
_symmetry.space_group_name_H-M   'P 1'
#
loop_
_entity.id
_entity.type
_entity.pdbx_description
1 polymer ?
#
loop_
_entity_poly.entity_id
_entity_poly.type
_entity_poly.pdbx_seq_one_letter_code
_entity_poly.pdbx_strand_id
1 'polypeptide(L)'
;WAGQHRARWYGRGALAVLLGAALLLAWALPAGFAGGAAYRQALFFTQTAGRVVDKVAQAADLQNHAQPFWWYLPALPLLLFPFSGWPRMWVALATLRRPLEPGLRFALSWLLPVFVTFSLIGGKQLYYPLPEFGGAALLMAAAIALLRERRPALADNGWLGTWPLAVAGIGFALFLFLLPMLVASHRLHGYWPEAAAPSSRYFSVVFLLLGGLLLLRGRGELRRLAVAGLIGALTLNTLFTVTLWPRYDLRPSAQLLHDADRRNQSIGYLGDYAGQFHFAGRLRHPIISLTEGKNLQDFAQAHPNGLIVAHPDRLDAEDLRYALLVQPFRSTWVVIWPATALADLRAGHTPPEPAQPTQVYPSDDWRHRMQP
;
A
#
# COMPACT_ATOMS: atom_id res chain seq x y z
N TRP A 1 -8.77 30.35 29.04
CA TRP A 1 -8.70 29.25 30.02
C TRP A 1 -7.27 28.82 30.34
N ALA A 2 -6.51 28.23 29.41
CA ALA A 2 -5.15 27.73 29.68
C ALA A 2 -4.18 28.82 30.20
N GLY A 3 -4.28 30.05 29.65
CA GLY A 3 -3.50 31.19 30.15
C GLY A 3 -3.78 31.58 31.61
N GLN A 4 -5.00 31.32 32.11
CA GLN A 4 -5.44 31.60 33.48
C GLN A 4 -5.25 30.40 34.42
N HIS A 5 -5.03 29.19 33.89
CA HIS A 5 -4.96 27.93 34.65
C HIS A 5 -3.69 27.13 34.31
N ARG A 6 -2.55 27.80 34.16
CA ARG A 6 -1.30 27.21 33.66
C ARG A 6 -0.89 25.93 34.40
N ALA A 7 -0.90 25.94 35.73
CA ALA A 7 -0.55 24.77 36.53
C ALA A 7 -1.45 23.56 36.24
N ARG A 8 -2.76 23.77 36.12
CA ARG A 8 -3.71 22.68 35.78
C ARG A 8 -3.54 22.20 34.34
N TRP A 9 -3.26 23.12 33.41
CA TRP A 9 -3.00 22.79 32.02
C TRP A 9 -1.75 21.91 31.87
N TYR A 10 -0.62 22.36 32.38
CA TYR A 10 0.64 21.61 32.32
C TYR A 10 0.60 20.34 33.16
N GLY A 11 -0.02 20.37 34.36
CA GLY A 11 -0.16 19.19 35.21
C GLY A 11 -1.01 18.09 34.56
N ARG A 12 -2.17 18.45 33.99
CA ARG A 12 -3.00 17.48 33.24
C ARG A 12 -2.33 17.02 31.95
N GLY A 13 -1.60 17.91 31.26
CA GLY A 13 -0.82 17.56 30.08
C GLY A 13 0.29 16.54 30.39
N ALA A 14 1.07 16.79 31.44
CA ALA A 14 2.09 15.86 31.92
C ALA A 14 1.48 14.51 32.31
N LEU A 15 0.36 14.53 33.05
CA LEU A 15 -0.36 13.30 33.41
C LEU A 15 -0.82 12.52 32.15
N ALA A 16 -1.35 13.21 31.14
CA ALA A 16 -1.77 12.57 29.89
C ALA A 16 -0.58 11.91 29.15
N VAL A 17 0.57 12.59 29.09
CA VAL A 17 1.80 12.04 28.51
C VAL A 17 2.28 10.82 29.29
N LEU A 18 2.30 10.88 30.62
CA LEU A 18 2.71 9.78 31.48
C LEU A 18 1.78 8.56 31.34
N LEU A 19 0.46 8.78 31.30
CA LEU A 19 -0.51 7.70 31.07
C LEU A 19 -0.34 7.07 29.68
N GLY A 20 -0.09 7.88 28.65
CA GLY A 20 0.20 7.38 27.31
C GLY A 20 1.47 6.54 27.27
N ALA A 21 2.55 7.01 27.91
CA ALA A 21 3.79 6.25 28.04
C ALA A 21 3.60 4.95 28.83
N ALA A 22 2.84 4.99 29.94
CA ALA A 22 2.54 3.82 30.73
C ALA A 22 1.76 2.77 29.93
N LEU A 23 0.77 3.19 29.13
CA LEU A 23 0.01 2.31 28.25
C LEU A 23 0.90 1.63 27.20
N LEU A 24 1.80 2.40 26.56
CA LEU A 24 2.77 1.87 25.60
C LEU A 24 3.72 0.87 26.24
N LEU A 25 4.27 1.20 27.41
CA LEU A 25 5.22 0.34 28.14
C LEU A 25 4.57 -0.93 28.67
N ALA A 26 3.30 -0.86 29.10
CA ALA A 26 2.54 -2.02 29.56
C ALA A 26 2.44 -3.12 28.50
N TRP A 27 2.53 -2.77 27.21
CA TRP A 27 2.62 -3.74 26.11
C TRP A 27 4.06 -4.00 25.67
N ALA A 28 4.85 -2.94 25.46
CA ALA A 28 6.17 -3.06 24.84
C ALA A 28 7.15 -3.87 25.70
N LEU A 29 7.07 -3.74 27.03
CA LEU A 29 7.94 -4.48 27.94
C LEU A 29 7.64 -5.99 27.89
N PRO A 30 6.41 -6.48 28.14
CA PRO A 30 6.09 -7.91 27.99
C PRO A 30 6.42 -8.47 26.61
N ALA A 31 6.10 -7.73 25.52
CA ALA A 31 6.39 -8.16 24.16
C ALA A 31 7.91 -8.32 23.93
N GLY A 32 8.70 -7.34 24.37
CA GLY A 32 10.15 -7.39 24.28
C GLY A 32 10.77 -8.56 25.06
N PHE A 33 10.26 -8.88 26.24
CA PHE A 33 10.73 -10.04 27.01
C PHE A 33 10.32 -11.37 26.37
N ALA A 34 9.09 -11.47 25.86
CA ALA A 34 8.59 -12.69 25.22
C ALA A 34 9.29 -13.00 23.88
N GLY A 35 9.67 -11.99 23.11
CA GLY A 35 10.30 -12.19 21.79
C GLY A 35 11.81 -12.47 21.81
N GLY A 36 12.45 -12.44 22.98
CA GLY A 36 13.89 -12.66 23.12
C GLY A 36 14.77 -11.45 22.77
N ALA A 37 16.09 -11.59 22.93
CA ALA A 37 17.03 -10.48 22.87
C ALA A 37 17.07 -9.76 21.51
N ALA A 38 17.04 -10.52 20.41
CA ALA A 38 17.04 -9.96 19.05
C ALA A 38 15.77 -9.14 18.77
N TYR A 39 14.59 -9.68 19.11
CA TYR A 39 13.32 -8.97 18.96
C TYR A 39 13.25 -7.72 19.82
N ARG A 40 13.72 -7.80 21.08
CA ARG A 40 13.76 -6.66 22.00
C ARG A 40 14.65 -5.53 21.45
N GLN A 41 15.84 -5.87 20.96
CA GLN A 41 16.74 -4.91 20.34
C GLN A 41 16.09 -4.27 19.11
N ALA A 42 15.37 -5.06 18.31
CA ALA A 42 14.64 -4.56 17.17
C ALA A 42 13.52 -3.58 17.55
N LEU A 43 12.69 -3.97 18.51
CA LEU A 43 11.53 -3.23 18.96
C LEU A 43 11.89 -1.87 19.58
N PHE A 44 12.90 -1.84 20.46
CA PHE A 44 13.24 -0.62 21.20
C PHE A 44 14.24 0.28 20.49
N PHE A 45 15.12 -0.28 19.64
CA PHE A 45 16.22 0.47 19.06
C PHE A 45 16.22 0.45 17.54
N THR A 46 16.41 -0.70 16.88
CA THR A 46 16.77 -0.69 15.45
C THR A 46 15.61 -0.31 14.53
N GLN A 47 14.35 -0.59 14.88
CA GLN A 47 13.19 -0.18 14.08
C GLN A 47 12.98 1.34 14.06
N THR A 48 13.40 2.05 15.11
CA THR A 48 13.23 3.51 15.22
C THR A 48 14.51 4.25 14.82
N ALA A 49 15.66 3.84 15.36
CA ALA A 49 16.94 4.48 15.06
C ALA A 49 17.40 4.22 13.61
N GLY A 50 17.16 3.01 13.08
CA GLY A 50 17.52 2.64 11.71
C GLY A 50 16.74 3.41 10.64
N ARG A 51 15.58 3.99 10.96
CA ARG A 51 14.78 4.81 10.05
C ARG A 51 15.17 6.30 10.04
N VAL A 52 15.89 6.74 11.07
CA VAL A 52 16.21 8.16 11.31
C VAL A 52 17.68 8.47 11.02
N VAL A 53 18.60 7.51 11.19
CA VAL A 53 20.04 7.71 10.99
C VAL A 53 20.50 7.09 9.67
N ASP A 54 21.10 7.89 8.78
CA ASP A 54 21.75 7.39 7.57
C ASP A 54 22.90 6.43 7.91
N LYS A 55 23.01 5.31 7.18
CA LYS A 55 24.18 4.41 7.18
C LYS A 55 24.47 3.66 8.49
N VAL A 56 23.48 3.00 9.09
CA VAL A 56 23.78 1.83 9.92
C VAL A 56 23.83 0.61 8.99
N ALA A 57 25.01 0.03 8.80
CA ALA A 57 25.26 -1.06 7.83
C ALA A 57 24.41 -2.34 8.07
N GLN A 58 23.80 -2.48 9.26
CA GLN A 58 22.88 -3.57 9.62
C GLN A 58 21.39 -3.19 9.48
N ALA A 59 21.08 -2.00 8.94
CA ALA A 59 19.73 -1.48 8.75
C ALA A 59 19.41 -1.14 7.28
N ALA A 60 20.23 -1.59 6.33
CA ALA A 60 19.96 -1.43 4.90
C ALA A 60 18.56 -1.98 4.53
N ASP A 61 18.18 -3.13 5.12
CA ASP A 61 16.87 -3.76 4.90
C ASP A 61 15.70 -3.04 5.60
N LEU A 62 15.99 -2.13 6.54
CA LEU A 62 14.99 -1.34 7.27
C LEU A 62 14.75 0.04 6.63
N GLN A 63 15.67 0.50 5.78
CA GLN A 63 15.60 1.76 5.02
C GLN A 63 15.04 1.58 3.60
N ASN A 64 14.17 0.60 3.39
CA ASN A 64 13.63 0.22 2.07
C ASN A 64 12.89 1.31 1.27
N HIS A 65 12.78 2.54 1.77
CA HIS A 65 12.16 3.67 1.06
C HIS A 65 12.85 5.01 1.36
N ALA A 66 14.19 5.06 1.32
CA ALA A 66 14.91 6.32 1.43
C ALA A 66 14.52 7.27 0.28
N GLN A 67 14.09 8.48 0.63
CA GLN A 67 13.61 9.47 -0.34
C GLN A 67 14.13 10.88 0.02
N PRO A 68 14.33 11.78 -0.95
CA PRO A 68 14.85 13.12 -0.69
C PRO A 68 13.90 13.92 0.21
N PHE A 69 14.41 14.96 0.88
CA PHE A 69 13.61 15.73 1.84
C PHE A 69 12.37 16.38 1.23
N TRP A 70 12.42 16.77 -0.05
CA TRP A 70 11.33 17.40 -0.76
C TRP A 70 10.26 16.41 -1.27
N TRP A 71 10.41 15.10 -1.06
CA TRP A 71 9.58 14.07 -1.68
C TRP A 71 8.07 14.20 -1.41
N TYR A 72 7.68 14.66 -0.21
CA TYR A 72 6.26 14.87 0.08
C TYR A 72 5.66 16.06 -0.68
N LEU A 73 6.46 17.05 -1.10
CA LEU A 73 5.96 18.24 -1.80
C LEU A 73 5.26 17.91 -3.13
N PRO A 74 5.85 17.16 -4.08
CA PRO A 74 5.14 16.71 -5.27
C PRO A 74 4.07 15.65 -4.98
N ALA A 75 4.12 14.96 -3.83
CA ALA A 75 3.10 13.99 -3.42
C ALA A 75 1.85 14.63 -2.81
N LEU A 76 1.94 15.85 -2.28
CA LEU A 76 0.83 16.54 -1.61
C LEU A 76 -0.46 16.61 -2.44
N PRO A 77 -0.43 16.92 -3.76
CA PRO A 77 -1.64 16.89 -4.57
C PRO A 77 -2.31 15.51 -4.60
N LEU A 78 -1.53 14.42 -4.61
CA LEU A 78 -2.09 13.08 -4.56
C LEU A 78 -2.66 12.76 -3.18
N LEU A 79 -1.96 13.13 -2.10
CA LEU A 79 -2.39 12.90 -0.72
C LEU A 79 -3.68 13.66 -0.36
N LEU A 80 -3.85 14.86 -0.92
CA LEU A 80 -5.02 15.70 -0.72
C LEU A 80 -6.11 15.48 -1.77
N PHE A 81 -5.94 14.53 -2.70
CA PHE A 81 -6.96 14.19 -3.67
C PHE A 81 -8.23 13.67 -2.93
N PRO A 82 -9.44 14.11 -3.31
CA PRO A 82 -9.79 14.88 -4.51
C PRO A 82 -9.72 16.41 -4.37
N PHE A 83 -9.50 16.94 -3.17
CA PHE A 83 -9.52 18.40 -2.93
C PHE A 83 -8.42 19.17 -3.66
N SER A 84 -7.30 18.51 -3.95
CA SER A 84 -6.23 19.06 -4.79
C SER A 84 -6.66 19.37 -6.22
N GLY A 85 -7.68 18.68 -6.76
CA GLY A 85 -8.24 18.97 -8.09
C GLY A 85 -9.30 20.07 -8.07
N TRP A 86 -9.59 20.68 -6.91
CA TRP A 86 -10.59 21.72 -6.75
C TRP A 86 -9.94 23.11 -6.68
N PRO A 87 -9.95 23.93 -7.76
CA PRO A 87 -9.22 25.19 -7.81
C PRO A 87 -9.61 26.18 -6.70
N ARG A 88 -10.89 26.20 -6.28
CA ARG A 88 -11.34 27.05 -5.17
C ARG A 88 -10.63 26.73 -3.86
N MET A 89 -10.23 25.48 -3.63
CA MET A 89 -9.45 25.11 -2.44
C MET A 89 -8.11 25.85 -2.41
N TRP A 90 -7.40 25.85 -3.53
CA TRP A 90 -6.11 26.54 -3.63
C TRP A 90 -6.26 28.05 -3.49
N VAL A 91 -7.29 28.64 -4.13
CA VAL A 91 -7.58 30.06 -3.97
C VAL A 91 -7.94 30.39 -2.52
N ALA A 92 -8.73 29.55 -1.85
CA ALA A 92 -9.07 29.74 -0.44
C ALA A 92 -7.81 29.75 0.43
N LEU A 93 -6.91 28.79 0.26
CA LEU A 93 -5.63 28.75 0.99
C LEU A 93 -4.74 29.96 0.66
N ALA A 94 -4.62 30.34 -0.61
CA ALA A 94 -3.79 31.46 -1.06
C ALA A 94 -4.31 32.84 -0.61
N THR A 95 -5.62 32.94 -0.29
CA THR A 95 -6.25 34.18 0.19
C THR A 95 -6.23 34.31 1.72
N LEU A 96 -5.69 33.33 2.44
CA LEU A 96 -5.46 33.46 3.88
C LEU A 96 -4.45 34.59 4.16
N ARG A 97 -4.88 35.59 4.95
CA ARG A 97 -4.06 36.76 5.30
C ARG A 97 -4.01 36.95 6.81
N ARG A 98 -2.91 37.52 7.29
CA ARG A 98 -2.75 37.91 8.70
C ARG A 98 -3.71 39.07 9.04
N PRO A 99 -4.17 39.18 10.30
CA PRO A 99 -3.94 38.23 11.40
C PRO A 99 -4.76 36.95 11.23
N LEU A 100 -4.11 35.80 11.45
CA LEU A 100 -4.78 34.50 11.39
C LEU A 100 -5.59 34.29 12.66
N GLU A 101 -6.76 33.67 12.58
CA GLU A 101 -7.56 33.32 13.75
C GLU A 101 -6.86 32.23 14.59
N PRO A 102 -7.13 32.15 15.91
CA PRO A 102 -6.49 31.17 16.78
C PRO A 102 -6.59 29.71 16.28
N GLY A 103 -7.75 29.31 15.74
CA GLY A 103 -7.95 27.96 15.19
C GLY A 103 -7.08 27.69 13.96
N LEU A 104 -6.87 28.69 13.10
CA LEU A 104 -6.01 28.58 11.94
C LEU A 104 -4.52 28.52 12.34
N ARG A 105 -4.12 29.30 13.35
CA ARG A 105 -2.77 29.19 13.94
C ARG A 105 -2.54 27.81 14.50
N PHE A 106 -3.51 27.26 15.23
CA PHE A 106 -3.43 25.91 15.78
C PHE A 106 -3.25 24.86 14.67
N ALA A 107 -4.07 24.88 13.62
CA ALA A 107 -3.95 23.93 12.50
C ALA A 107 -2.57 24.03 11.81
N LEU A 108 -2.05 25.24 11.60
CA LEU A 108 -0.72 25.44 11.02
C LEU A 108 0.41 24.99 11.96
N SER A 109 0.28 25.24 13.26
CA SER A 109 1.24 24.79 14.29
C SER A 109 1.22 23.28 14.51
N TRP A 110 0.14 22.59 14.12
CA TRP A 110 0.10 21.14 14.03
C TRP A 110 0.77 20.68 12.72
N LEU A 111 0.23 21.08 11.57
CA LEU A 111 0.58 20.49 10.28
C LEU A 111 2.01 20.81 9.84
N LEU A 112 2.47 22.05 10.00
CA LEU A 112 3.76 22.48 9.45
C LEU A 112 4.94 21.77 10.13
N PRO A 113 5.03 21.72 11.48
CA PRO A 113 6.12 21.00 12.13
C PRO A 113 6.11 19.51 11.78
N VAL A 114 4.94 18.87 11.78
CA VAL A 114 4.84 17.43 11.46
C VAL A 114 5.24 17.15 10.02
N PHE A 115 4.79 17.97 9.06
CA PHE A 115 5.18 17.86 7.66
C PHE A 115 6.70 18.03 7.48
N VAL A 116 7.31 19.02 8.16
CA VAL A 116 8.76 19.22 8.14
C VAL A 116 9.48 18.02 8.74
N THR A 117 9.03 17.51 9.89
CA THR A 117 9.61 16.32 10.53
C THR A 117 9.56 15.09 9.61
N PHE A 118 8.40 14.78 9.02
CA PHE A 118 8.30 13.67 8.05
C PHE A 118 9.18 13.90 6.81
N SER A 119 9.33 15.14 6.37
CA SER A 119 10.21 15.49 5.25
C SER A 119 11.69 15.28 5.58
N LEU A 120 12.09 15.48 6.83
CA LEU A 120 13.48 15.26 7.27
C LEU A 120 13.81 13.78 7.53
N ILE A 121 12.84 12.93 7.85
CA ILE A 121 13.06 11.49 8.08
C ILE A 121 13.42 10.80 6.75
N GLY A 122 14.52 10.05 6.71
CA GLY A 122 15.05 9.41 5.50
C GLY A 122 14.04 8.46 4.82
N GLY A 123 13.48 7.52 5.59
CA GLY A 123 12.45 6.60 5.11
C GLY A 123 11.08 7.27 4.95
N LYS A 124 10.53 7.33 3.73
CA LYS A 124 9.25 7.99 3.45
C LYS A 124 8.29 7.07 2.69
N GLN A 125 7.03 7.08 3.09
CA GLN A 125 5.94 6.37 2.43
C GLN A 125 4.68 7.24 2.39
N LEU A 126 3.87 7.08 1.34
CA LEU A 126 2.69 7.93 1.11
C LEU A 126 1.67 7.88 2.26
N TYR A 127 1.61 6.77 3.00
CA TYR A 127 0.65 6.60 4.09
C TYR A 127 1.14 7.13 5.45
N TYR A 128 2.41 7.52 5.59
CA TYR A 128 2.93 8.06 6.86
C TYR A 128 2.19 9.33 7.32
N PRO A 129 1.85 10.29 6.44
CA PRO A 129 1.09 11.48 6.82
C PRO A 129 -0.41 11.26 7.04
N LEU A 130 -0.92 10.02 6.99
CA LEU A 130 -2.35 9.74 7.11
C LEU A 130 -3.02 10.36 8.36
N PRO A 131 -2.40 10.37 9.56
CA PRO A 131 -2.98 11.04 10.73
C PRO A 131 -3.20 12.55 10.55
N GLU A 132 -2.41 13.18 9.67
CA GLU A 132 -2.44 14.63 9.42
C GLU A 132 -3.63 15.05 8.55
N PHE A 133 -4.31 14.10 7.90
CA PHE A 133 -5.45 14.40 7.02
C PHE A 133 -6.60 15.04 7.79
N GLY A 134 -6.77 14.73 9.07
CA GLY A 134 -7.74 15.41 9.94
C GLY A 134 -7.44 16.91 10.08
N GLY A 135 -6.18 17.26 10.37
CA GLY A 135 -5.73 18.66 10.44
C GLY A 135 -5.84 19.36 9.09
N ALA A 136 -5.46 18.69 8.00
CA ALA A 136 -5.57 19.22 6.64
C ALA A 136 -7.02 19.52 6.27
N ALA A 137 -7.96 18.62 6.60
CA ALA A 137 -9.39 18.82 6.37
C ALA A 137 -9.93 20.03 7.15
N LEU A 138 -9.51 20.22 8.41
CA LEU A 138 -9.88 21.39 9.21
C LEU A 138 -9.36 22.69 8.60
N LEU A 139 -8.07 22.72 8.19
CA LEU A 139 -7.45 23.87 7.53
C LEU A 139 -8.19 24.24 6.24
N MET A 140 -8.46 23.23 5.40
CA MET A 140 -9.18 23.37 4.13
C MET A 140 -10.61 23.88 4.33
N ALA A 141 -11.34 23.33 5.30
CA ALA A 141 -12.70 23.77 5.63
C ALA A 141 -12.72 25.22 6.12
N ALA A 142 -11.80 25.59 7.02
CA ALA A 142 -11.67 26.95 7.51
C ALA A 142 -11.31 27.94 6.39
N ALA A 143 -10.38 27.58 5.51
CA ALA A 143 -10.02 28.41 4.37
C ALA A 143 -11.21 28.68 3.44
N ILE A 144 -12.01 27.64 3.12
CA ILE A 144 -13.21 27.78 2.29
C ILE A 144 -14.27 28.64 2.97
N ALA A 145 -14.48 28.48 4.28
CA ALA A 145 -15.42 29.30 5.04
C ALA A 145 -15.03 30.78 5.02
N LEU A 146 -13.74 31.08 5.29
CA LEU A 146 -13.21 32.43 5.26
C LEU A 146 -13.25 33.06 3.86
N LEU A 147 -13.02 32.27 2.81
CA LEU A 147 -13.14 32.74 1.43
C LEU A 147 -14.58 33.19 1.13
N ARG A 148 -15.58 32.39 1.55
CA ARG A 148 -17.01 32.71 1.36
C ARG A 148 -17.42 33.95 2.14
N GLU A 149 -16.95 34.08 3.37
CA GLU A 149 -17.27 35.22 4.24
C GLU A 149 -16.63 36.52 3.73
N ARG A 150 -15.33 36.48 3.42
CA ARG A 150 -14.56 37.70 3.13
C ARG A 150 -14.53 38.09 1.66
N ARG A 151 -14.76 37.14 0.75
CA ARG A 151 -14.68 37.35 -0.72
C ARG A 151 -15.77 36.58 -1.47
N PRO A 152 -17.07 36.89 -1.24
CA PRO A 152 -18.18 36.14 -1.82
C PRO A 152 -18.14 36.08 -3.35
N ALA A 153 -17.82 37.19 -4.03
CA ALA A 153 -17.69 37.22 -5.50
C ALA A 153 -16.63 36.23 -6.04
N LEU A 154 -15.51 36.07 -5.33
CA LEU A 154 -14.47 35.12 -5.70
C LEU A 154 -14.88 33.69 -5.34
N ALA A 155 -15.55 33.51 -4.20
CA ALA A 155 -16.08 32.23 -3.76
C ALA A 155 -17.14 31.66 -4.73
N ASP A 156 -17.99 32.52 -5.28
CA ASP A 156 -19.07 32.14 -6.19
C ASP A 156 -18.63 32.06 -7.66
N ASN A 157 -17.36 32.37 -7.96
CA ASN A 157 -16.79 32.19 -9.28
C ASN A 157 -16.76 30.69 -9.65
N GLY A 158 -17.55 30.29 -10.64
CA GLY A 158 -17.63 28.89 -11.06
C GLY A 158 -16.46 28.40 -11.91
N TRP A 159 -15.57 29.29 -12.39
CA TRP A 159 -14.28 28.86 -12.97
C TRP A 159 -13.39 28.18 -11.92
N LEU A 160 -13.60 28.48 -10.64
CA LEU A 160 -12.91 27.84 -9.53
C LEU A 160 -13.60 26.54 -9.07
N GLY A 161 -14.68 26.13 -9.74
CA GLY A 161 -15.48 24.97 -9.34
C GLY A 161 -14.80 23.61 -9.56
N THR A 162 -15.52 22.53 -9.27
CA THR A 162 -15.08 21.14 -9.44
C THR A 162 -14.98 20.65 -10.90
N TRP A 163 -15.08 21.54 -11.90
CA TRP A 163 -15.07 21.15 -13.31
C TRP A 163 -13.79 20.40 -13.76
N PRO A 164 -12.57 20.65 -13.24
CA PRO A 164 -11.40 19.87 -13.66
C PRO A 164 -11.52 18.41 -13.26
N LEU A 165 -12.01 18.15 -12.04
CA LEU A 165 -12.30 16.80 -11.56
C LEU A 165 -13.44 16.15 -12.34
N ALA A 166 -14.44 16.94 -12.75
CA ALA A 166 -15.51 16.44 -13.59
C ALA A 166 -15.00 15.97 -14.96
N VAL A 167 -14.18 16.80 -15.63
CA VAL A 167 -13.55 16.44 -16.91
C VAL A 167 -12.64 15.23 -16.75
N ALA A 168 -11.83 15.18 -15.69
CA ALA A 168 -10.99 14.03 -15.40
C ALA A 168 -11.81 12.76 -15.14
N GLY A 169 -12.91 12.85 -14.39
CA GLY A 169 -13.83 11.74 -14.13
C GLY A 169 -14.51 11.23 -15.39
N ILE A 170 -14.99 12.13 -16.26
CA ILE A 170 -15.59 11.78 -17.56
C ILE A 170 -14.53 11.16 -18.49
N GLY A 171 -13.32 11.73 -18.52
CA GLY A 171 -12.20 11.18 -19.28
C GLY A 171 -11.82 9.78 -18.80
N PHE A 172 -11.79 9.55 -17.49
CA PHE A 172 -11.54 8.23 -16.92
C PHE A 172 -12.69 7.24 -17.20
N ALA A 173 -13.93 7.69 -17.18
CA ALA A 173 -15.07 6.89 -17.62
C ALA A 173 -14.94 6.48 -19.09
N LEU A 174 -14.58 7.42 -19.97
CA LEU A 174 -14.34 7.12 -21.38
C LEU A 174 -13.20 6.10 -21.55
N PHE A 175 -12.10 6.29 -20.82
CA PHE A 175 -10.98 5.35 -20.80
C PHE A 175 -11.44 3.94 -20.39
N LEU A 176 -12.17 3.81 -19.28
CA LEU A 176 -12.70 2.52 -18.82
C LEU A 176 -13.68 1.91 -19.81
N PHE A 177 -14.50 2.71 -20.50
CA PHE A 177 -15.42 2.23 -21.51
C PHE A 177 -14.69 1.67 -22.75
N LEU A 178 -13.60 2.34 -23.16
CA LEU A 178 -12.76 1.96 -24.29
C LEU A 178 -11.75 0.86 -23.96
N LEU A 179 -11.44 0.63 -22.68
CA LEU A 179 -10.41 -0.30 -22.22
C LEU A 179 -10.50 -1.70 -22.86
N PRO A 180 -11.67 -2.36 -22.96
CA PRO A 180 -11.75 -3.68 -23.59
C PRO A 180 -11.36 -3.67 -25.07
N MET A 181 -11.66 -2.58 -25.79
CA MET A 181 -11.28 -2.43 -27.19
C MET A 181 -9.77 -2.20 -27.33
N LEU A 182 -9.17 -1.43 -26.42
CA LEU A 182 -7.72 -1.19 -26.41
C LEU A 182 -6.94 -2.48 -26.10
N VAL A 183 -7.44 -3.31 -25.20
CA VAL A 183 -6.87 -4.63 -24.90
C VAL A 183 -7.05 -5.59 -26.09
N ALA A 184 -8.26 -5.70 -26.65
CA ALA A 184 -8.51 -6.58 -27.79
C ALA A 184 -7.72 -6.19 -29.05
N SER A 185 -7.50 -4.88 -29.27
CA SER A 185 -6.71 -4.36 -30.40
C SER A 185 -5.20 -4.34 -30.15
N HIS A 186 -4.72 -4.93 -29.05
CA HIS A 186 -3.29 -5.01 -28.75
C HIS A 186 -2.61 -3.62 -28.67
N ARG A 187 -3.34 -2.61 -28.18
CA ARG A 187 -2.80 -1.25 -27.93
C ARG A 187 -2.44 -1.04 -26.47
N LEU A 188 -3.08 -1.79 -25.57
CA LEU A 188 -2.76 -1.84 -24.15
C LEU A 188 -2.55 -3.29 -23.76
N HIS A 189 -1.42 -3.54 -23.11
CA HIS A 189 -0.99 -4.87 -22.68
C HIS A 189 -0.61 -4.88 -21.22
N GLY A 190 -0.64 -6.07 -20.65
CA GLY A 190 -0.21 -6.31 -19.28
C GLY A 190 -1.38 -6.65 -18.37
N TYR A 191 -1.02 -7.21 -17.23
CA TYR A 191 -2.00 -7.84 -16.36
C TYR A 191 -3.04 -6.86 -15.79
N TRP A 192 -2.68 -5.59 -15.55
CA TRP A 192 -3.64 -4.59 -15.05
C TRP A 192 -4.78 -4.31 -16.04
N PRO A 193 -4.51 -3.82 -17.27
CA PRO A 193 -5.57 -3.54 -18.23
C PRO A 193 -6.33 -4.80 -18.65
N GLU A 194 -5.66 -5.94 -18.80
CA GLU A 194 -6.28 -7.22 -19.17
C GLU A 194 -7.22 -7.77 -18.09
N ALA A 195 -6.85 -7.64 -16.82
CA ALA A 195 -7.71 -8.03 -15.69
C ALA A 195 -8.89 -7.06 -15.51
N ALA A 196 -8.66 -5.75 -15.68
CA ALA A 196 -9.69 -4.75 -15.50
C ALA A 196 -10.71 -4.70 -16.66
N ALA A 197 -10.28 -5.04 -17.88
CA ALA A 197 -11.08 -4.89 -19.10
C ALA A 197 -12.49 -5.53 -19.01
N PRO A 198 -12.68 -6.80 -18.62
CA PRO A 198 -14.01 -7.43 -18.62
C PRO A 198 -15.06 -6.67 -17.79
N SER A 199 -14.63 -6.04 -16.70
CA SER A 199 -15.53 -5.35 -15.77
C SER A 199 -15.58 -3.84 -16.00
N SER A 200 -14.57 -3.26 -16.65
CA SER A 200 -14.34 -1.81 -16.79
C SER A 200 -15.54 -0.98 -17.25
N ARG A 201 -16.35 -1.50 -18.19
CA ARG A 201 -17.55 -0.80 -18.70
C ARG A 201 -18.65 -0.60 -17.67
N TYR A 202 -18.78 -1.49 -16.67
CA TYR A 202 -19.75 -1.28 -15.59
C TYR A 202 -19.31 -0.14 -14.67
N PHE A 203 -18.01 -0.04 -14.42
CA PHE A 203 -17.43 1.00 -13.57
C PHE A 203 -17.34 2.35 -14.29
N SER A 204 -17.27 2.37 -15.63
CA SER A 204 -17.28 3.64 -16.39
C SER A 204 -18.56 4.44 -16.17
N VAL A 205 -19.72 3.78 -16.05
CA VAL A 205 -21.00 4.44 -15.77
C VAL A 205 -20.94 5.20 -14.45
N VAL A 206 -20.32 4.63 -13.41
CA VAL A 206 -20.17 5.28 -12.12
C VAL A 206 -19.32 6.54 -12.25
N PHE A 207 -18.16 6.48 -12.90
CA PHE A 207 -17.31 7.66 -13.10
C PHE A 207 -17.93 8.72 -14.00
N LEU A 208 -18.77 8.32 -14.96
CA LEU A 208 -19.55 9.26 -15.78
C LEU A 208 -20.57 10.02 -14.93
N LEU A 209 -21.31 9.30 -14.06
CA LEU A 209 -22.27 9.90 -13.15
C LEU A 209 -21.58 10.80 -12.11
N LEU A 210 -20.43 10.39 -11.58
CA LEU A 210 -19.62 11.21 -10.67
C LEU A 210 -19.11 12.48 -11.37
N GLY A 211 -18.66 12.35 -12.62
CA GLY A 211 -18.30 13.49 -13.46
C GLY A 211 -19.47 14.45 -13.66
N GLY A 212 -20.65 13.93 -14.00
CA GLY A 212 -21.88 14.71 -14.11
C GLY A 212 -22.27 15.42 -12.80
N LEU A 213 -22.17 14.72 -11.67
CA LEU A 213 -22.41 15.30 -10.34
C LEU A 213 -21.47 16.47 -10.04
N LEU A 214 -20.20 16.37 -10.43
CA LEU A 214 -19.18 17.41 -10.23
C LEU A 214 -19.30 18.58 -11.21
N LEU A 215 -20.02 18.43 -12.33
CA LEU A 215 -20.37 19.55 -13.22
C LEU A 215 -21.49 20.43 -12.65
N LEU A 216 -22.31 19.88 -11.73
CA LEU A 216 -23.43 20.64 -11.16
C LEU A 216 -22.90 21.86 -10.39
N ARG A 217 -23.36 23.03 -10.83
CA ARG A 217 -23.03 24.33 -10.22
C ARG A 217 -23.98 24.62 -9.06
N GLY A 218 -23.55 25.51 -8.16
CA GLY A 218 -24.37 26.01 -7.06
C GLY A 218 -24.04 25.41 -5.69
N ARG A 219 -24.93 25.64 -4.71
CA ARG A 219 -24.73 25.30 -3.29
C ARG A 219 -24.40 23.82 -3.09
N GLY A 220 -23.62 23.51 -2.05
CA GLY A 220 -23.29 22.12 -1.69
C GLY A 220 -22.13 21.50 -2.47
N GLU A 221 -21.33 22.29 -3.19
CA GLU A 221 -20.18 21.79 -3.98
C GLU A 221 -19.19 20.95 -3.17
N LEU A 222 -18.85 21.38 -1.95
CA LEU A 222 -18.00 20.59 -1.05
C LEU A 222 -18.60 19.23 -0.72
N ARG A 223 -19.92 19.15 -0.50
CA ARG A 223 -20.61 17.89 -0.21
C ARG A 223 -20.58 16.98 -1.44
N ARG A 224 -20.84 17.52 -2.63
CA ARG A 224 -20.73 16.77 -3.89
C ARG A 224 -19.32 16.24 -4.12
N LEU A 225 -18.31 17.06 -3.88
CA LEU A 225 -16.90 16.67 -3.96
C LEU A 225 -16.55 15.54 -2.98
N ALA A 226 -16.95 15.67 -1.72
CA ALA A 226 -16.71 14.64 -0.71
C ALA A 226 -17.43 13.32 -1.05
N VAL A 227 -18.70 13.38 -1.46
CA VAL A 227 -19.49 12.22 -1.89
C VAL A 227 -18.87 11.57 -3.12
N ALA A 228 -18.50 12.35 -4.14
CA ALA A 228 -17.85 11.82 -5.34
C ALA A 228 -16.50 11.20 -5.03
N GLY A 229 -15.72 11.79 -4.11
CA GLY A 229 -14.48 11.21 -3.62
C GLY A 229 -14.67 9.86 -2.93
N LEU A 230 -15.64 9.76 -2.02
CA LEU A 230 -15.95 8.53 -1.30
C LEU A 230 -16.47 7.43 -2.24
N ILE A 231 -17.43 7.75 -3.09
CA ILE A 231 -17.98 6.78 -4.06
C ILE A 231 -16.89 6.40 -5.06
N GLY A 232 -16.08 7.34 -5.54
CA GLY A 232 -14.96 7.07 -6.44
C GLY A 232 -13.93 6.13 -5.82
N ALA A 233 -13.54 6.36 -4.57
CA ALA A 233 -12.62 5.49 -3.84
C ALA A 233 -13.20 4.08 -3.64
N LEU A 234 -14.47 3.98 -3.23
CA LEU A 234 -15.18 2.69 -3.13
C LEU A 234 -15.25 1.98 -4.48
N THR A 235 -15.51 2.72 -5.56
CA THR A 235 -15.62 2.21 -6.94
C THR A 235 -14.29 1.66 -7.43
N LEU A 236 -13.18 2.38 -7.20
CA LEU A 236 -11.83 1.89 -7.52
C LEU A 236 -11.45 0.67 -6.69
N ASN A 237 -11.75 0.69 -5.38
CA ASN A 237 -11.48 -0.43 -4.50
C ASN A 237 -12.28 -1.68 -4.95
N THR A 238 -13.56 -1.51 -5.28
CA THR A 238 -14.40 -2.60 -5.79
C THR A 238 -13.88 -3.13 -7.12
N LEU A 239 -13.51 -2.26 -8.07
CA LEU A 239 -12.90 -2.68 -9.34
C LEU A 239 -11.64 -3.51 -9.09
N PHE A 240 -10.74 -3.04 -8.21
CA PHE A 240 -9.56 -3.78 -7.81
C PHE A 240 -9.91 -5.14 -7.18
N THR A 241 -10.86 -5.18 -6.26
CA THR A 241 -11.27 -6.40 -5.56
C THR A 241 -11.84 -7.45 -6.51
N VAL A 242 -12.64 -7.06 -7.50
CA VAL A 242 -13.27 -8.04 -8.41
C VAL A 242 -12.39 -8.43 -9.59
N THR A 243 -11.29 -7.70 -9.86
CA THR A 243 -10.44 -7.95 -11.05
C THR A 243 -9.01 -8.32 -10.72
N LEU A 244 -8.37 -7.60 -9.80
CA LEU A 244 -6.94 -7.70 -9.54
C LEU A 244 -6.62 -8.49 -8.29
N TRP A 245 -7.49 -8.47 -7.29
CA TRP A 245 -7.31 -9.16 -6.01
C TRP A 245 -6.96 -10.64 -6.10
N PRO A 246 -7.47 -11.45 -7.07
CA PRO A 246 -7.06 -12.84 -7.18
C PRO A 246 -5.54 -13.04 -7.29
N ARG A 247 -4.80 -12.08 -7.87
CA ARG A 247 -3.32 -12.11 -7.93
C ARG A 247 -2.64 -11.67 -6.64
N TYR A 248 -3.38 -11.20 -5.65
CA TYR A 248 -2.86 -10.83 -4.31
C TYR A 248 -3.27 -11.86 -3.26
N ASP A 249 -4.11 -12.82 -3.64
CA ASP A 249 -4.57 -13.90 -2.79
C ASP A 249 -3.54 -15.03 -2.72
N LEU A 250 -2.79 -15.04 -1.62
CA LEU A 250 -1.78 -16.06 -1.34
C LEU A 250 -2.33 -17.28 -0.59
N ARG A 251 -3.66 -17.41 -0.43
CA ARG A 251 -4.27 -18.53 0.31
C ARG A 251 -3.80 -19.91 -0.17
N PRO A 252 -3.74 -20.23 -1.48
CA PRO A 252 -3.29 -21.56 -1.93
C PRO A 252 -1.84 -21.85 -1.54
N SER A 253 -0.91 -20.94 -1.85
CA SER A 253 0.48 -21.04 -1.39
C SER A 253 0.60 -21.15 0.14
N ALA A 254 -0.11 -20.31 0.88
CA ALA A 254 -0.04 -20.30 2.35
C ALA A 254 -0.56 -21.60 2.97
N GLN A 255 -1.59 -22.23 2.38
CA GLN A 255 -2.11 -23.52 2.82
C GLN A 255 -1.13 -24.66 2.55
N LEU A 256 -0.51 -24.69 1.35
CA LEU A 256 0.50 -25.69 1.03
C LEU A 256 1.70 -25.61 1.99
N LEU A 257 2.18 -24.39 2.27
CA LEU A 257 3.26 -24.16 3.23
C LEU A 257 2.84 -24.47 4.67
N HIS A 258 1.59 -24.21 5.05
CA HIS A 258 1.04 -24.62 6.34
C HIS A 258 1.13 -26.13 6.54
N ASP A 259 0.69 -26.90 5.55
CA ASP A 259 0.72 -28.36 5.63
C ASP A 259 2.13 -28.91 5.62
N ALA A 260 3.06 -28.25 4.93
CA ALA A 260 4.48 -28.60 4.96
C ALA A 260 5.12 -28.33 6.33
N ASP A 261 4.87 -27.16 6.92
CA ASP A 261 5.35 -26.77 8.25
C ASP A 261 4.83 -27.73 9.34
N ARG A 262 3.55 -28.12 9.26
CA ARG A 262 2.95 -29.12 10.18
C ARG A 262 3.55 -30.52 10.04
N ARG A 263 4.10 -30.85 8.87
CA ARG A 263 4.84 -32.09 8.61
C ARG A 263 6.33 -31.97 8.96
N ASN A 264 6.75 -30.86 9.59
CA ASN A 264 8.14 -30.54 9.89
C ASN A 264 9.05 -30.56 8.64
N GLN A 265 8.51 -30.18 7.48
CA GLN A 265 9.31 -30.00 6.28
C GLN A 265 9.95 -28.60 6.32
N SER A 266 11.26 -28.53 6.09
CA SER A 266 11.96 -27.24 5.97
C SER A 266 11.46 -26.46 4.76
N ILE A 267 11.23 -25.17 4.94
CA ILE A 267 10.77 -24.27 3.87
C ILE A 267 11.86 -23.23 3.61
N GLY A 268 12.38 -23.24 2.39
CA GLY A 268 13.27 -22.22 1.86
C GLY A 268 12.49 -21.18 1.04
N TYR A 269 12.99 -19.96 1.00
CA TYR A 269 12.52 -18.92 0.09
C TYR A 269 13.70 -18.35 -0.68
N LEU A 270 13.67 -18.52 -2.00
CA LEU A 270 14.74 -18.07 -2.88
C LEU A 270 14.61 -16.57 -3.13
N GLY A 271 15.50 -15.79 -2.53
CA GLY A 271 15.49 -14.32 -2.54
C GLY A 271 14.96 -13.69 -1.26
N ASP A 272 14.46 -12.45 -1.38
CA ASP A 272 14.06 -11.65 -0.22
C ASP A 272 12.66 -11.98 0.27
N TYR A 273 12.60 -12.60 1.46
CA TYR A 273 11.35 -12.95 2.10
C TYR A 273 10.83 -11.82 3.00
N ALA A 274 9.63 -11.30 2.70
CA ALA A 274 9.02 -10.15 3.36
C ALA A 274 7.90 -10.52 4.33
N GLY A 275 7.86 -11.78 4.81
CA GLY A 275 6.84 -12.23 5.76
C GLY A 275 5.48 -12.54 5.14
N GLN A 276 5.41 -12.80 3.83
CA GLN A 276 4.18 -12.99 3.08
C GLN A 276 3.33 -14.18 3.57
N PHE A 277 3.97 -15.22 4.12
CA PHE A 277 3.31 -16.50 4.43
C PHE A 277 3.16 -16.80 5.93
N HIS A 278 4.01 -16.26 6.81
CA HIS A 278 4.00 -16.64 8.24
C HIS A 278 2.63 -16.44 8.89
N PHE A 279 2.03 -15.26 8.70
CA PHE A 279 0.74 -14.95 9.30
C PHE A 279 -0.40 -15.74 8.62
N ALA A 280 -0.43 -15.72 7.28
CA ALA A 280 -1.50 -16.36 6.50
C ALA A 280 -1.52 -17.89 6.67
N GLY A 281 -0.34 -18.52 6.67
CA GLY A 281 -0.16 -19.97 6.85
C GLY A 281 -0.01 -20.39 8.32
N ARG A 282 0.00 -19.45 9.29
CA ARG A 282 0.25 -19.73 10.72
C ARG A 282 1.49 -20.58 10.95
N LEU A 283 2.56 -20.29 10.20
CA LEU A 283 3.80 -21.06 10.24
C LEU A 283 4.50 -20.89 11.59
N ARG A 284 5.01 -21.99 12.15
CA ARG A 284 5.71 -22.01 13.43
C ARG A 284 7.22 -22.04 13.27
N HIS A 285 7.71 -22.65 12.20
CA HIS A 285 9.13 -22.67 11.90
C HIS A 285 9.50 -21.52 10.94
N PRO A 286 10.73 -20.98 11.05
CA PRO A 286 11.18 -19.91 10.18
C PRO A 286 11.34 -20.42 8.74
N ILE A 287 10.97 -19.56 7.79
CA ILE A 287 11.34 -19.74 6.38
C ILE A 287 12.81 -19.30 6.21
N ILE A 288 13.63 -20.19 5.64
CA ILE A 288 15.06 -19.96 5.44
C ILE A 288 15.26 -19.18 4.15
N SER A 289 15.87 -18.00 4.22
CA SER A 289 16.25 -17.25 3.01
C SER A 289 17.37 -17.97 2.27
N LEU A 290 17.14 -18.21 0.98
CA LEU A 290 18.07 -18.91 0.10
C LEU A 290 18.60 -17.98 -0.99
N THR A 291 19.85 -18.22 -1.39
CA THR A 291 20.44 -17.65 -2.61
C THR A 291 20.70 -18.73 -3.65
N GLU A 292 20.78 -18.32 -4.91
CA GLU A 292 21.11 -19.22 -6.03
C GLU A 292 22.49 -19.88 -5.86
N GLY A 293 22.69 -20.99 -6.57
CA GLY A 293 23.96 -21.74 -6.56
C GLY A 293 24.14 -22.60 -5.30
N LYS A 294 25.30 -22.50 -4.63
CA LYS A 294 25.68 -23.43 -3.56
C LYS A 294 24.70 -23.46 -2.39
N ASN A 295 24.14 -22.32 -2.00
CA ASN A 295 23.23 -22.27 -0.85
C ASN A 295 21.92 -23.04 -1.09
N LEU A 296 21.36 -22.91 -2.30
CA LEU A 296 20.24 -23.74 -2.76
C LEU A 296 20.59 -25.24 -2.74
N GLN A 297 21.76 -25.62 -3.26
CA GLN A 297 22.20 -27.02 -3.33
C GLN A 297 22.41 -27.62 -1.93
N ASP A 298 23.09 -26.90 -1.04
CA ASP A 298 23.33 -27.33 0.35
C ASP A 298 21.99 -27.52 1.10
N PHE A 299 21.02 -26.62 0.89
CA PHE A 299 19.68 -26.73 1.47
C PHE A 299 18.94 -27.98 0.97
N ALA A 300 18.94 -28.24 -0.33
CA ALA A 300 18.26 -29.39 -0.91
C ALA A 300 18.88 -30.72 -0.45
N GLN A 301 20.20 -30.78 -0.28
CA GLN A 301 20.89 -31.94 0.28
C GLN A 301 20.56 -32.17 1.75
N ALA A 302 20.53 -31.10 2.56
CA ALA A 302 20.19 -31.18 3.98
C ALA A 302 18.70 -31.47 4.22
N HIS A 303 17.83 -31.06 3.30
CA HIS A 303 16.39 -31.20 3.40
C HIS A 303 15.78 -31.80 2.13
N PRO A 304 15.97 -33.12 1.87
CA PRO A 304 15.47 -33.76 0.66
C PRO A 304 13.94 -33.70 0.50
N ASN A 305 13.21 -33.65 1.62
CA ASN A 305 11.76 -33.50 1.65
C ASN A 305 11.31 -32.04 1.88
N GLY A 306 12.23 -31.08 1.81
CA GLY A 306 11.95 -29.66 1.99
C GLY A 306 11.23 -29.05 0.80
N LEU A 307 10.70 -27.85 0.99
CA LEU A 307 10.08 -27.05 -0.05
C LEU A 307 10.85 -25.76 -0.29
N ILE A 308 10.81 -25.27 -1.52
CA ILE A 308 11.40 -23.98 -1.88
C ILE A 308 10.36 -23.12 -2.58
N VAL A 309 10.17 -21.92 -2.07
CA VAL A 309 9.35 -20.89 -2.72
C VAL A 309 10.26 -20.03 -3.59
N ALA A 310 9.95 -19.96 -4.88
CA ALA A 310 10.60 -19.09 -5.83
C ALA A 310 9.61 -18.05 -6.37
N HIS A 311 10.15 -16.95 -6.88
CA HIS A 311 9.36 -15.82 -7.36
C HIS A 311 9.83 -15.35 -8.75
N PRO A 312 9.56 -16.14 -9.80
CA PRO A 312 10.01 -15.81 -11.15
C PRO A 312 9.12 -14.73 -11.79
N ASP A 313 9.71 -13.92 -12.66
CA ASP A 313 9.01 -12.90 -13.44
C ASP A 313 8.12 -13.51 -14.53
N ARG A 314 8.54 -14.65 -15.08
CA ARG A 314 7.85 -15.42 -16.11
C ARG A 314 7.92 -16.90 -15.79
N LEU A 315 6.89 -17.63 -16.18
CA LEU A 315 6.89 -19.08 -16.07
C LEU A 315 7.61 -19.70 -17.27
N ASP A 316 8.21 -20.86 -17.05
CA ASP A 316 8.69 -21.75 -18.09
C ASP A 316 7.98 -23.12 -18.04
N ALA A 317 8.34 -24.01 -18.96
CA ALA A 317 7.77 -25.36 -19.03
C ALA A 317 8.13 -26.22 -17.81
N GLU A 318 9.24 -25.93 -17.13
CA GLU A 318 9.69 -26.68 -15.96
C GLU A 318 8.85 -26.30 -14.74
N ASP A 319 8.54 -25.02 -14.55
CA ASP A 319 7.60 -24.53 -13.52
C ASP A 319 6.27 -25.28 -13.60
N LEU A 320 5.74 -25.47 -14.81
CA LEU A 320 4.46 -26.11 -15.03
C LEU A 320 4.53 -27.64 -14.94
N ARG A 321 5.70 -28.25 -15.07
CA ARG A 321 5.87 -29.71 -15.08
C ARG A 321 6.27 -30.27 -13.71
N TYR A 322 7.20 -29.62 -13.02
CA TYR A 322 7.90 -30.20 -11.87
C TYR A 322 7.61 -29.48 -10.54
N ALA A 323 7.00 -28.29 -10.55
CA ALA A 323 6.62 -27.61 -9.33
C ALA A 323 5.41 -28.26 -8.65
N LEU A 324 5.23 -28.03 -7.35
CA LEU A 324 4.02 -28.46 -6.65
C LEU A 324 2.86 -27.50 -6.90
N LEU A 325 3.15 -26.20 -6.96
CA LEU A 325 2.14 -25.15 -7.08
C LEU A 325 2.70 -23.94 -7.82
N VAL A 326 1.91 -23.42 -8.75
CA VAL A 326 2.16 -22.18 -9.48
C VAL A 326 0.94 -21.27 -9.30
N GLN A 327 1.15 -20.04 -8.85
CA GLN A 327 0.07 -19.05 -8.77
C GLN A 327 0.56 -17.64 -9.10
N PRO A 328 -0.29 -16.78 -9.68
CA PRO A 328 0.07 -15.40 -9.92
C PRO A 328 0.24 -14.67 -8.58
N PHE A 329 1.20 -13.76 -8.54
CA PHE A 329 1.40 -12.87 -7.41
C PHE A 329 1.80 -11.48 -7.89
N ARG A 330 0.92 -10.49 -7.70
CA ARG A 330 1.13 -9.11 -8.21
C ARG A 330 1.44 -9.14 -9.72
N SER A 331 2.60 -8.62 -10.13
CA SER A 331 3.10 -8.61 -11.52
C SER A 331 3.78 -9.90 -11.95
N THR A 332 4.03 -10.83 -11.03
CA THR A 332 4.95 -11.97 -11.18
C THR A 332 4.22 -13.25 -10.74
N TRP A 333 4.98 -14.28 -10.37
CA TRP A 333 4.50 -15.58 -9.94
C TRP A 333 5.09 -15.98 -8.61
N VAL A 334 4.35 -16.81 -7.88
CA VAL A 334 4.85 -17.61 -6.77
C VAL A 334 4.84 -19.06 -7.24
N VAL A 335 5.99 -19.70 -7.18
CA VAL A 335 6.16 -21.11 -7.54
C VAL A 335 6.73 -21.85 -6.35
N ILE A 336 6.12 -22.97 -5.96
CA ILE A 336 6.57 -23.79 -4.84
C ILE A 336 7.04 -25.12 -5.36
N TRP A 337 8.28 -25.46 -5.02
CA TRP A 337 9.02 -26.61 -5.52
C TRP A 337 9.33 -27.60 -4.42
N PRO A 338 9.44 -28.90 -4.73
CA PRO A 338 10.28 -29.81 -3.94
C PRO A 338 11.73 -29.30 -3.99
N ALA A 339 12.42 -29.29 -2.85
CA ALA A 339 13.78 -28.74 -2.76
C ALA A 339 14.76 -29.43 -3.72
N THR A 340 14.69 -30.75 -3.82
CA THR A 340 15.53 -31.56 -4.71
C THR A 340 15.24 -31.29 -6.19
N ALA A 341 13.97 -31.19 -6.58
CA ALA A 341 13.60 -30.96 -7.97
C ALA A 341 14.12 -29.61 -8.50
N LEU A 342 14.00 -28.54 -7.72
CA LEU A 342 14.54 -27.23 -8.10
C LEU A 342 16.07 -27.25 -8.13
N ALA A 343 16.72 -27.92 -7.17
CA ALA A 343 18.17 -28.03 -7.12
C ALA A 343 18.73 -28.82 -8.32
N ASP A 344 18.08 -29.93 -8.72
CA ASP A 344 18.46 -30.73 -9.88
C ASP A 344 18.36 -29.90 -11.17
N LEU A 345 17.24 -29.19 -11.38
CA LEU A 345 17.07 -28.31 -12.55
C LEU A 345 18.15 -27.22 -12.61
N ARG A 346 18.45 -26.57 -11.47
CA ARG A 346 19.50 -25.55 -11.38
C ARG A 346 20.92 -26.12 -11.57
N ALA A 347 21.11 -27.42 -11.36
CA ALA A 347 22.34 -28.14 -11.66
C ALA A 347 22.41 -28.67 -13.11
N GLY A 348 21.36 -28.48 -13.91
CA GLY A 348 21.27 -29.01 -15.28
C GLY A 348 20.89 -30.49 -15.36
N HIS A 349 20.34 -31.04 -14.27
CA HIS A 349 19.83 -32.41 -14.22
C HIS A 349 18.32 -32.43 -14.41
N THR A 350 17.80 -33.54 -14.95
CA THR A 350 16.35 -33.76 -15.05
C THR A 350 15.83 -34.35 -13.74
N PRO A 351 14.93 -33.65 -13.01
CA PRO A 351 14.35 -34.18 -11.78
C PRO A 351 13.38 -35.33 -12.08
N PRO A 352 13.08 -36.18 -11.08
CA PRO A 352 12.05 -37.20 -11.23
C PRO A 352 10.67 -36.56 -11.45
N GLU A 353 9.82 -37.24 -12.21
CA GLU A 353 8.42 -36.80 -12.41
C GLU A 353 7.68 -36.73 -11.07
N PRO A 354 6.95 -35.63 -10.79
CA PRO A 354 6.24 -35.49 -9.54
C PRO A 354 5.06 -36.46 -9.50
N ALA A 355 4.77 -36.97 -8.29
CA ALA A 355 3.68 -37.92 -8.09
C ALA A 355 2.29 -37.31 -8.36
N GLN A 356 2.18 -35.99 -8.34
CA GLN A 356 0.98 -35.23 -8.67
C GLN A 356 1.35 -34.14 -9.66
N PRO A 357 0.46 -33.80 -10.62
CA PRO A 357 0.69 -32.69 -11.52
C PRO A 357 0.74 -31.37 -10.74
N THR A 358 1.52 -30.43 -11.25
CA THR A 358 1.60 -29.05 -10.75
C THR A 358 0.22 -28.44 -10.61
N GLN A 359 -0.08 -27.90 -9.42
CA GLN A 359 -1.33 -27.18 -9.19
C GLN A 359 -1.20 -25.73 -9.68
N VAL A 360 -1.86 -25.39 -10.78
CA VAL A 360 -1.87 -24.03 -11.32
C VAL A 360 -3.12 -23.30 -10.84
N TYR A 361 -2.93 -22.18 -10.13
CA TYR A 361 -4.01 -21.31 -9.67
C TYR A 361 -4.03 -19.98 -10.45
N PRO A 362 -5.20 -19.36 -10.63
CA PRO A 362 -6.54 -19.93 -10.41
C PRO A 362 -6.84 -21.11 -11.36
N SER A 363 -7.48 -22.17 -10.85
CA SER A 363 -7.71 -23.43 -11.57
C SER A 363 -8.60 -23.28 -12.82
N ASP A 364 -9.44 -22.24 -12.85
CA ASP A 364 -10.47 -22.02 -13.86
C ASP A 364 -10.10 -20.98 -14.93
N ASP A 365 -8.94 -20.31 -14.79
CA ASP A 365 -8.56 -19.28 -15.75
C ASP A 365 -7.80 -19.89 -16.93
N TRP A 366 -8.55 -20.18 -18.00
CA TRP A 366 -8.02 -20.66 -19.27
C TRP A 366 -6.88 -19.79 -19.83
N ARG A 367 -6.78 -18.51 -19.42
CA ARG A 367 -5.73 -17.58 -19.83
C ARG A 367 -4.34 -17.98 -19.32
N HIS A 368 -4.26 -18.74 -18.23
CA HIS A 368 -3.00 -19.21 -17.65
C HIS A 368 -2.57 -20.58 -18.16
N ARG A 369 -3.42 -21.29 -18.90
CA ARG A 369 -3.08 -22.59 -19.51
C ARG A 369 -2.34 -22.46 -20.85
N MET A 370 -2.22 -21.25 -21.40
CA MET A 370 -1.77 -21.01 -22.79
C MET A 370 -0.74 -19.88 -22.89
N GLN A 371 0.26 -19.85 -22.00
CA GLN A 371 1.50 -19.12 -22.27
C GLN A 371 2.66 -20.12 -22.24
N PRO A 372 3.20 -20.51 -23.41
CA PRO A 372 4.46 -21.24 -23.49
C PRO A 372 5.66 -20.38 -23.11
#